data_AF-A0A485KBI1-F1
#
_entry.id   AF-A0A485KBI1-F1
#
_cell.length_a   1.000
_cell.length_b   1.000
_cell.length_c   1.000
_cell.angle_alpha   90.00
_cell.angle_beta   90.00
_cell.angle_gamma   90.00
#
_symmetry.space_group_name_H-M   'P 1'
#
loop_
_entity.id
_entity.type
_entity.pdbx_description
1 polymer ?
#
loop_
_entity_poly.entity_id
_entity_poly.type
_entity_poly.pdbx_seq_one_letter_code
_entity_poly.pdbx_strand_id
1 'polypeptide(L)'
;MRQLDDVVTDSFWEDDGATLWMLVWRSDGVMFETTRRSQDKPRSLTCSGDAFLQALHGTFHDEAITTAAAGLLPAFREGPDDVLLVDVTEERDGVHLRYDSWTMTRSPASSQDRARCLWCREYAAQEDERRKATCRVAELEDLVRQKDALLDDAIAAKAETETRLVQQCMQLLNAKKSEIQRLRGTSKRGLDLDEVSDEENDDVAEGASQAYEHLPVSQTHVSAKRVLDEEEEFLDML
;
A
#
# COMPACT_ATOMS: atom_id res chain seq x y z
N MET A 1 -17.06 41.77 -16.17
CA MET A 1 -16.51 40.82 -15.20
C MET A 1 -15.46 40.01 -15.91
N ARG A 2 -14.24 39.99 -15.37
CA ARG A 2 -13.10 39.26 -15.93
C ARG A 2 -12.95 37.95 -15.16
N GLN A 3 -12.79 36.83 -15.87
CA GLN A 3 -12.46 35.55 -15.24
C GLN A 3 -11.00 35.56 -14.78
N LEU A 4 -10.75 35.03 -13.59
CA LEU A 4 -9.40 34.87 -13.04
C LEU A 4 -9.00 33.40 -13.13
N ASP A 5 -7.95 33.12 -13.89
CA ASP A 5 -7.42 31.77 -14.09
C ASP A 5 -6.14 31.50 -13.28
N ASP A 6 -5.57 32.52 -12.65
CA ASP A 6 -4.33 32.46 -11.88
C ASP A 6 -4.57 32.94 -10.45
N VAL A 7 -5.11 32.03 -9.63
CA VAL A 7 -5.39 32.24 -8.21
C VAL A 7 -4.96 31.04 -7.39
N VAL A 8 -4.51 31.31 -6.18
CA VAL A 8 -4.28 30.31 -5.14
C VAL A 8 -5.44 30.40 -4.15
N THR A 9 -6.05 29.27 -3.82
CA THR A 9 -7.11 29.23 -2.83
C THR A 9 -6.69 28.45 -1.61
N ASP A 10 -7.26 28.81 -0.47
CA ASP A 10 -7.17 27.98 0.72
C ASP A 10 -8.42 28.16 1.59
N SER A 11 -8.58 27.28 2.58
CA SER A 11 -9.58 27.44 3.63
C SER A 11 -9.10 26.83 4.94
N PHE A 12 -9.47 27.48 6.05
CA PHE A 12 -9.12 27.07 7.39
C PHE A 12 -10.35 27.01 8.27
N TRP A 13 -10.40 26.02 9.15
CA TRP A 13 -11.38 26.01 10.23
C TRP A 13 -11.00 27.02 11.30
N GLU A 14 -11.97 27.82 11.72
CA GLU A 14 -11.83 28.68 12.89
C GLU A 14 -11.80 27.85 14.18
N ASP A 15 -11.34 28.45 15.28
CA ASP A 15 -11.19 27.77 16.59
C ASP A 15 -12.51 27.19 17.13
N ASP A 16 -13.66 27.63 16.61
CA ASP A 16 -14.99 27.12 16.97
C ASP A 16 -15.34 25.78 16.29
N GLY A 17 -14.57 25.36 15.27
CA GLY A 17 -14.82 24.17 14.46
C GLY A 17 -16.14 24.20 13.66
N ALA A 18 -16.85 25.31 13.64
CA ALA A 18 -18.17 25.49 13.02
C ALA A 18 -18.16 26.57 11.93
N THR A 19 -17.08 27.33 11.85
CA THR A 19 -16.89 28.42 10.92
C THR A 19 -15.69 28.12 10.01
N LEU A 20 -15.90 28.25 8.70
CA LEU A 20 -14.88 28.07 7.67
C LEU A 20 -14.42 29.43 7.17
N TRP A 21 -13.15 29.76 7.36
CA TRP A 21 -12.50 30.93 6.76
C TRP A 21 -11.92 30.53 5.41
N MET A 22 -12.31 31.23 4.35
CA MET A 22 -11.88 30.93 2.98
C MET A 22 -11.15 32.12 2.40
N LEU A 23 -10.10 31.85 1.65
CA LEU A 23 -9.26 32.87 1.03
C LEU A 23 -8.94 32.55 -0.42
N VAL A 24 -8.81 33.61 -1.20
CA VAL A 24 -8.37 33.57 -2.60
C VAL A 24 -7.27 34.60 -2.77
N TRP A 25 -6.09 34.15 -3.16
CA TRP A 25 -4.91 34.96 -3.42
C TRP A 25 -4.69 35.07 -4.93
N ARG A 26 -4.60 36.29 -5.43
CA ARG A 26 -4.23 36.56 -6.83
C ARG A 26 -2.72 36.64 -6.99
N SER A 27 -2.24 36.37 -8.20
CA SER A 27 -0.82 36.52 -8.52
C SER A 27 -0.26 37.94 -8.40
N ASP A 28 -1.12 38.97 -8.38
CA ASP A 28 -0.75 40.35 -8.08
C ASP A 28 -0.59 40.65 -6.57
N GLY A 29 -0.79 39.65 -5.72
CA GLY A 29 -0.62 39.75 -4.27
C GLY A 29 -1.86 40.24 -3.52
N VAL A 30 -2.99 40.47 -4.21
CA VAL A 30 -4.26 40.82 -3.55
C VAL A 30 -4.94 39.57 -3.00
N MET A 31 -5.28 39.60 -1.71
CA MET A 31 -6.06 38.55 -1.04
C MET A 31 -7.51 38.98 -0.86
N PHE A 32 -8.44 38.07 -1.14
CA PHE A 32 -9.85 38.17 -0.80
C PHE A 32 -10.18 37.14 0.25
N GLU A 33 -11.10 37.48 1.15
CA GLU A 33 -11.54 36.57 2.20
C GLU A 33 -13.07 36.56 2.35
N THR A 34 -13.56 35.44 2.87
CA THR A 34 -14.94 35.31 3.35
C THR A 34 -14.99 34.29 4.48
N THR A 35 -16.10 34.29 5.19
CA THR A 35 -16.37 33.36 6.27
C THR A 35 -17.70 32.68 5.99
N ARG A 36 -17.73 31.34 6.07
CA ARG A 36 -18.92 30.52 5.82
C ARG A 36 -19.28 29.74 7.08
N ARG A 37 -20.58 29.59 7.32
CA ARG A 37 -21.18 28.84 8.41
C ARG A 37 -22.22 27.86 7.88
N SER A 38 -22.59 26.87 8.68
CA SER A 38 -23.62 25.89 8.34
C SER A 38 -24.98 26.52 7.97
N GLN A 39 -25.25 27.74 8.45
CA GLN A 39 -26.46 28.52 8.15
C GLN A 39 -26.44 29.18 6.76
N ASP A 40 -25.25 29.35 6.17
CA ASP A 40 -25.09 29.96 4.85
C ASP A 40 -25.36 28.96 3.71
N LYS A 41 -25.57 27.69 4.05
CA LYS A 41 -25.89 26.62 3.10
C LYS A 41 -27.13 27.00 2.28
N PRO A 42 -27.04 26.98 0.93
CA PRO A 42 -28.21 27.16 0.07
C PRO A 42 -29.34 26.17 0.41
N ARG A 43 -30.59 26.65 0.47
CA ARG A 43 -31.77 25.81 0.76
C ARG A 43 -32.03 24.74 -0.30
N SER A 44 -31.51 24.95 -1.51
CA SER A 44 -31.58 23.99 -2.62
C SER A 44 -30.73 22.74 -2.40
N LEU A 45 -29.71 22.81 -1.54
CA LEU A 45 -28.85 21.66 -1.25
C LEU A 45 -29.48 20.78 -0.18
N THR A 46 -29.57 19.48 -0.46
CA THR A 46 -30.17 18.46 0.42
C THR A 46 -29.21 17.96 1.51
N CYS A 47 -27.93 18.32 1.46
CA CYS A 47 -26.92 17.92 2.45
C CYS A 47 -27.09 18.65 3.81
N SER A 48 -26.41 18.18 4.86
CA SER A 48 -26.32 18.92 6.12
C SER A 48 -25.44 20.17 5.97
N GLY A 49 -25.55 21.12 6.90
CA GLY A 49 -24.67 22.30 6.92
C GLY A 49 -23.20 21.92 7.08
N ASP A 50 -22.90 20.91 7.88
CA ASP A 50 -21.53 20.46 8.11
C ASP A 50 -20.94 19.76 6.88
N ALA A 51 -21.74 18.93 6.19
CA ALA A 51 -21.34 18.33 4.92
C ALA A 51 -21.11 19.40 3.84
N PHE A 52 -21.90 20.47 3.86
CA PHE A 52 -21.69 21.62 2.98
C PHE A 52 -20.35 22.32 3.25
N LEU A 53 -20.02 22.60 4.51
CA LEU A 53 -18.75 23.22 4.87
C LEU A 53 -17.55 22.30 4.59
N GLN A 54 -17.69 20.99 4.84
CA GLN A 54 -16.64 20.01 4.51
C GLN A 54 -16.38 19.95 3.00
N ALA A 55 -17.44 19.96 2.18
CA ALA A 55 -17.28 19.98 0.73
C ALA A 55 -16.60 21.27 0.25
N LEU A 56 -16.95 22.43 0.82
CA LEU A 56 -16.25 23.68 0.53
C LEU A 56 -14.79 23.64 0.98
N HIS A 57 -14.51 23.14 2.19
CA HIS A 57 -13.14 23.05 2.69
C HIS A 57 -12.28 22.16 1.79
N GLY A 58 -12.76 20.97 1.42
CA GLY A 58 -12.05 20.08 0.50
C GLY A 58 -11.86 20.67 -0.91
N THR A 59 -12.78 21.53 -1.37
CA THR A 59 -12.65 22.19 -2.68
C THR A 59 -11.60 23.30 -2.68
N PHE A 60 -11.39 23.98 -1.55
CA PHE A 60 -10.52 25.16 -1.47
C PHE A 60 -9.16 24.87 -0.83
N HIS A 61 -9.04 23.86 0.03
CA HIS A 61 -7.81 23.50 0.78
C HIS A 61 -6.91 22.49 0.05
N ASP A 62 -7.46 21.64 -0.83
CA ASP A 62 -6.70 20.59 -1.50
C ASP A 62 -6.28 21.03 -2.91
N GLU A 63 -4.97 21.02 -3.22
CA GLU A 63 -4.41 21.40 -4.53
C GLU A 63 -4.82 20.45 -5.67
N ALA A 64 -5.56 19.37 -5.37
CA ALA A 64 -6.17 18.48 -6.34
C ALA A 64 -7.42 19.11 -7.00
N ILE A 65 -7.31 20.33 -7.52
CA ILE A 65 -8.30 20.95 -8.43
C ILE A 65 -8.49 20.06 -9.70
N THR A 66 -7.61 19.10 -9.94
CA THR A 66 -7.69 18.10 -11.02
C THR A 66 -8.51 16.85 -10.70
N THR A 67 -8.86 16.57 -9.44
CA THR A 67 -9.72 15.44 -9.06
C THR A 67 -10.41 15.76 -7.73
N ALA A 68 -11.29 16.77 -7.74
CA ALA A 68 -12.13 17.05 -6.57
C ALA A 68 -12.95 15.79 -6.23
N ALA A 69 -12.75 15.22 -5.05
CA ALA A 69 -13.49 14.05 -4.55
C ALA A 69 -15.02 14.26 -4.54
N ALA A 70 -15.48 15.51 -4.66
CA ALA A 70 -16.88 15.92 -4.77
C ALA A 70 -17.28 16.52 -6.13
N GLY A 71 -16.38 16.55 -7.13
CA GLY A 71 -16.66 17.13 -8.45
C GLY A 71 -16.94 18.63 -8.46
N LEU A 72 -16.56 19.34 -7.39
CA LEU A 72 -16.79 20.78 -7.25
C LEU A 72 -15.67 21.59 -7.93
N LEU A 73 -16.07 22.54 -8.76
CA LEU A 73 -15.21 23.40 -9.56
C LEU A 73 -15.53 24.87 -9.23
N PRO A 74 -14.62 25.58 -8.56
CA PRO A 74 -14.79 27.00 -8.28
C PRO A 74 -14.39 27.84 -9.49
N ALA A 75 -15.19 28.86 -9.79
CA ALA A 75 -14.92 29.87 -10.81
C ALA A 75 -14.88 31.26 -10.19
N PHE A 76 -13.86 32.04 -10.53
CA PHE A 76 -13.57 33.32 -9.92
C PHE A 76 -13.80 34.46 -10.92
N ARG A 77 -14.63 35.44 -10.55
CA ARG A 77 -14.98 36.57 -11.41
C ARG A 77 -14.81 37.88 -10.66
N GLU A 78 -14.03 38.78 -11.23
CA GLU A 78 -13.83 40.11 -10.64
C GLU A 78 -15.06 41.00 -10.88
N GLY A 79 -15.66 41.46 -9.78
CA GLY A 79 -16.74 42.43 -9.73
C GLY A 79 -16.25 43.87 -9.52
N PRO A 80 -17.17 44.85 -9.44
CA PRO A 80 -16.83 46.21 -9.06
C PRO A 80 -16.38 46.30 -7.58
N ASP A 81 -15.68 47.38 -7.23
CA ASP A 81 -15.33 47.77 -5.85
C ASP A 81 -14.51 46.75 -5.04
N ASP A 82 -13.49 46.14 -5.64
CA ASP A 82 -12.63 45.14 -4.98
C ASP A 82 -13.43 43.97 -4.37
N VAL A 83 -14.46 43.52 -5.11
CA VAL A 83 -15.27 42.35 -4.78
C VAL A 83 -14.97 41.22 -5.76
N LEU A 84 -14.75 40.02 -5.22
CA LEU A 84 -14.58 38.81 -5.99
C LEU A 84 -15.86 37.97 -5.92
N LEU A 85 -16.49 37.70 -7.05
CA LEU A 85 -17.58 36.73 -7.14
C LEU A 85 -16.99 35.33 -7.30
N VAL A 86 -17.46 34.41 -6.45
CA VAL A 86 -17.09 33.00 -6.49
C VAL A 86 -18.34 32.21 -6.85
N ASP A 87 -18.26 31.47 -7.95
CA ASP A 87 -19.29 30.55 -8.39
C ASP A 87 -18.76 29.11 -8.27
N VAL A 88 -19.36 28.28 -7.41
CA VAL A 88 -19.00 26.86 -7.30
C VAL A 88 -20.00 26.03 -8.07
N THR A 89 -19.50 25.21 -8.97
CA THR A 89 -20.29 24.28 -9.78
C THR A 89 -19.93 22.84 -9.45
N GLU A 90 -20.89 21.95 -9.56
CA GLU A 90 -20.70 20.50 -9.47
C GLU A 90 -20.86 19.93 -10.88
N GLU A 91 -19.89 19.17 -11.37
CA GLU A 91 -20.03 18.40 -12.60
C GLU A 91 -20.51 16.99 -12.28
N ARG A 92 -21.70 16.64 -12.79
CA ARG A 92 -22.28 15.30 -12.62
C ARG A 92 -22.91 14.82 -13.92
N ASP A 93 -22.45 13.67 -14.40
CA ASP A 93 -22.96 13.03 -15.62
C ASP A 93 -22.97 13.97 -16.85
N GLY A 94 -21.97 14.85 -16.97
CA GLY A 94 -21.86 15.85 -18.05
C GLY A 94 -22.80 17.05 -17.91
N VAL A 95 -23.44 17.23 -16.75
CA VAL A 95 -24.25 18.40 -16.41
C VAL A 95 -23.53 19.24 -15.35
N HIS A 96 -23.37 20.54 -15.61
CA HIS A 96 -22.88 21.49 -14.62
C HIS A 96 -24.04 22.05 -13.79
N LEU A 97 -24.07 21.68 -12.52
CA LEU A 97 -25.04 22.18 -11.55
C LEU A 97 -24.39 23.28 -10.71
N ARG A 98 -25.13 24.35 -10.41
CA ARG A 98 -24.64 25.35 -9.46
C ARG A 98 -24.75 24.80 -8.04
N TYR A 99 -23.61 24.66 -7.37
CA TYR A 99 -23.54 24.22 -5.99
C TYR A 99 -23.82 25.39 -5.04
N ASP A 100 -23.05 26.48 -5.19
CA ASP A 100 -23.18 27.69 -4.37
C ASP A 100 -22.56 28.89 -5.09
N SER A 101 -22.83 30.11 -4.63
CA SER A 101 -22.15 31.30 -5.12
C SER A 101 -22.31 32.48 -4.19
N TRP A 102 -21.22 33.21 -4.00
CA TRP A 102 -21.10 34.28 -3.02
C TRP A 102 -20.05 35.29 -3.46
N THR A 103 -19.98 36.40 -2.72
CA THR A 103 -18.97 37.43 -2.91
C THR A 103 -17.95 37.41 -1.78
N MET A 104 -16.68 37.60 -2.11
CA MET A 104 -15.58 37.79 -1.19
C MET A 104 -15.09 39.23 -1.27
N THR A 105 -14.67 39.79 -0.14
CA THR A 105 -14.17 41.16 -0.06
C THR A 105 -12.65 41.14 0.06
N ARG A 106 -12.01 42.20 -0.42
CA ARG A 106 -10.58 42.38 -0.22
C ARG A 106 -10.21 42.33 1.26
N SER A 107 -9.22 41.51 1.55
CA SER A 107 -8.72 41.28 2.89
C SER A 107 -7.85 42.44 3.39
N PRO A 108 -7.93 42.82 4.68
CA PRO A 108 -6.96 43.70 5.32
C PRO A 108 -5.59 43.00 5.46
N ALA A 109 -4.54 43.79 5.73
CA ALA A 109 -3.18 43.27 5.93
C ALA A 109 -3.07 42.30 7.13
N SER A 110 -3.84 42.53 8.19
CA SER A 110 -3.85 41.65 9.38
C SER A 110 -4.28 40.21 9.06
N SER A 111 -5.25 40.05 8.17
CA SER A 111 -5.74 38.75 7.73
C SER A 111 -4.71 38.05 6.84
N GLN A 112 -3.92 38.79 6.05
CA GLN A 112 -2.81 38.22 5.27
C GLN A 112 -1.70 37.68 6.19
N ASP A 113 -1.35 38.42 7.24
CA ASP A 113 -0.36 37.96 8.22
C ASP A 113 -0.87 36.73 8.99
N ARG A 114 -2.17 36.70 9.32
CA ARG A 114 -2.81 35.52 9.91
C ARG A 114 -2.70 34.30 8.99
N ALA A 115 -3.03 34.43 7.71
CA ALA A 115 -2.95 33.33 6.74
C ALA A 115 -1.51 32.80 6.62
N ARG A 116 -0.51 33.70 6.55
CA ARG A 116 0.91 33.33 6.55
C ARG A 116 1.30 32.53 7.80
N CYS A 117 0.86 32.97 8.99
CA CYS A 117 1.13 32.25 10.23
C CYS A 117 0.52 30.84 10.23
N LEU A 118 -0.70 30.68 9.71
CA LEU A 118 -1.34 29.36 9.60
C LEU A 118 -0.59 28.46 8.63
N TRP A 119 -0.27 28.94 7.42
CA TRP A 119 0.52 28.18 6.46
C TRP A 119 1.88 27.76 7.00
N CYS A 120 2.61 28.67 7.66
CA CYS A 120 3.90 28.32 8.27
C CYS A 120 3.74 27.23 9.34
N ARG A 121 2.63 27.24 10.10
CA ARG A 121 2.34 26.24 11.13
C ARG A 121 1.99 24.89 10.52
N GLU A 122 1.12 24.85 9.52
CA GLU A 122 0.74 23.63 8.81
C GLU A 122 1.93 23.01 8.09
N TYR A 123 2.71 23.82 7.37
CA TYR A 123 3.94 23.36 6.72
C TYR A 123 4.94 22.80 7.73
N ALA A 124 5.13 23.46 8.88
CA ALA A 124 6.02 22.96 9.93
C ALA A 124 5.53 21.62 10.51
N ALA A 125 4.23 21.45 10.70
CA ALA A 125 3.64 20.20 11.16
C ALA A 125 3.81 19.07 10.12
N GLN A 126 3.51 19.35 8.85
CA GLN A 126 3.67 18.41 7.74
C GLN A 126 5.14 17.99 7.56
N GLU A 127 6.07 18.92 7.68
CA GLU A 127 7.50 18.65 7.57
C GLU A 127 8.01 17.80 8.76
N ASP A 128 7.50 18.01 9.97
CA ASP A 128 7.81 17.17 11.14
C ASP A 128 7.26 15.74 10.97
N GLU A 129 6.02 15.60 10.50
CA GLU A 129 5.43 14.29 10.17
C GLU A 129 6.20 13.57 9.07
N ARG A 130 6.57 14.29 8.00
CA ARG A 130 7.39 13.75 6.91
C ARG A 130 8.73 13.22 7.44
N ARG A 131 9.40 13.98 8.32
CA ARG A 131 10.65 13.55 8.96
C ARG A 131 10.46 12.29 9.81
N LYS A 132 9.43 12.25 10.65
CA LYS A 132 9.09 11.07 11.45
C LYS A 132 8.83 9.84 10.57
N ALA A 133 8.09 10.01 9.48
CA ALA A 133 7.84 8.95 8.51
C ALA A 133 9.14 8.46 7.85
N THR A 134 10.01 9.37 7.41
CA THR A 134 11.33 9.01 6.84
C THR A 134 12.20 8.26 7.84
N CYS A 135 12.28 8.71 9.09
CA CYS A 135 13.01 7.98 10.13
C CYS A 135 12.42 6.57 10.35
N ARG A 136 11.09 6.45 10.38
CA ARG A 136 10.43 5.17 10.56
C ARG A 136 10.69 4.20 9.40
N VAL A 137 10.71 4.70 8.17
CA VAL A 137 11.06 3.90 6.98
C VAL A 137 12.49 3.37 7.12
N ALA A 138 13.45 4.22 7.48
CA ALA A 138 14.84 3.79 7.68
C ALA A 138 14.98 2.70 8.76
N GLU A 139 14.27 2.84 9.89
CA GLU A 139 14.23 1.80 10.93
C GLU A 139 13.66 0.46 10.43
N LEU A 140 12.59 0.52 9.63
CA LEU A 140 11.97 -0.67 9.07
C LEU A 140 12.88 -1.36 8.04
N GLU A 141 13.57 -0.58 7.20
CA GLU A 141 14.56 -1.10 6.25
C GLU A 141 15.74 -1.78 6.97
N ASP A 142 16.23 -1.20 8.07
CA ASP A 142 17.26 -1.82 8.91
C ASP A 142 16.78 -3.16 9.49
N LEU A 143 15.53 -3.22 9.98
CA LEU A 143 14.96 -4.44 10.53
C LEU A 143 14.76 -5.53 9.46
N VAL A 144 14.35 -5.15 8.25
CA VAL A 144 14.25 -6.08 7.12
C VAL A 144 15.63 -6.65 6.79
N ARG A 145 16.66 -5.81 6.66
CA ARG A 145 18.03 -6.26 6.42
C ARG A 145 18.54 -7.23 7.49
N GLN A 146 18.22 -7.00 8.76
CA GLN A 146 18.57 -7.92 9.84
C GLN A 146 17.84 -9.27 9.74
N LYS A 147 16.56 -9.24 9.38
CA LYS A 147 15.77 -10.47 9.19
C LYS A 147 16.26 -11.29 8.00
N ASP A 148 16.62 -10.64 6.90
CA ASP A 148 17.16 -11.32 5.72
C ASP A 148 18.49 -12.02 6.04
N ALA A 149 19.39 -11.35 6.77
CA ALA A 149 20.65 -11.98 7.22
C ALA A 149 20.41 -13.20 8.12
N LEU A 150 19.47 -13.11 9.07
CA LEU A 150 19.11 -14.25 9.93
C LEU A 150 18.45 -15.40 9.14
N LEU A 151 17.67 -15.07 8.11
CA LEU A 151 17.06 -16.05 7.21
C LEU A 151 18.15 -16.80 6.44
N ASP A 152 19.12 -16.08 5.87
CA ASP A 152 20.25 -16.67 5.15
C ASP A 152 21.07 -17.61 6.04
N ASP A 153 21.37 -17.20 7.27
CA ASP A 153 22.06 -18.04 8.27
C ASP A 153 21.25 -19.30 8.59
N ALA A 154 19.93 -19.17 8.77
CA ALA A 154 19.05 -20.31 9.04
C ALA A 154 18.96 -21.28 7.86
N ILE A 155 18.92 -20.75 6.63
CA ILE A 155 18.94 -21.56 5.40
C ILE A 155 20.27 -22.32 5.29
N ALA A 156 21.40 -21.66 5.54
CA ALA A 156 22.71 -22.30 5.53
C ALA A 156 22.83 -23.41 6.58
N ALA A 157 22.38 -23.16 7.82
CA ALA A 157 22.38 -24.16 8.89
C ALA A 157 21.47 -25.36 8.59
N LYS A 158 20.31 -25.12 7.95
CA LYS A 158 19.41 -26.18 7.47
C LYS A 158 20.09 -27.03 6.41
N ALA A 159 20.69 -26.41 5.40
CA ALA A 159 21.38 -27.11 4.32
C ALA A 159 22.55 -27.97 4.83
N GLU A 160 23.32 -27.47 5.80
CA GLU A 160 24.39 -28.24 6.44
C GLU A 160 23.84 -29.46 7.18
N THR A 161 22.76 -29.27 7.94
CA THR A 161 22.12 -30.35 8.70
C THR A 161 21.54 -31.42 7.77
N GLU A 162 20.87 -31.02 6.70
CA GLU A 162 20.36 -31.93 5.67
C GLU A 162 21.49 -32.73 5.01
N THR A 163 22.58 -32.06 4.62
CA THR A 163 23.76 -32.71 4.03
C THR A 163 24.33 -33.76 4.99
N ARG A 164 24.47 -33.41 6.28
CA ARG A 164 24.98 -34.31 7.32
C ARG A 164 24.08 -35.54 7.50
N LEU A 165 22.77 -35.34 7.54
CA LEU A 165 21.79 -36.44 7.65
C LEU A 165 21.85 -37.37 6.44
N VAL A 166 21.91 -36.81 5.22
CA VAL A 166 22.04 -37.60 3.98
C VAL A 166 23.31 -38.46 4.01
N GLN A 167 24.45 -37.90 4.43
CA GLN A 167 25.70 -38.66 4.57
C GLN A 167 25.59 -39.80 5.59
N GLN A 168 24.96 -39.56 6.74
CA GLN A 168 24.72 -40.59 7.76
C GLN A 168 23.82 -41.71 7.23
N CYS A 169 22.74 -41.36 6.51
CA CYS A 169 21.86 -42.33 5.87
C CYS A 169 22.61 -43.18 4.84
N MET A 170 23.45 -42.57 3.99
CA MET A 170 24.26 -43.30 3.01
C MET A 170 25.25 -44.26 3.67
N GLN A 171 25.92 -43.84 4.75
CA GLN A 171 26.81 -44.70 5.52
C GLN A 171 26.08 -45.91 6.11
N LEU A 172 24.90 -45.69 6.68
CA LEU A 172 24.07 -46.76 7.23
C LEU A 172 23.61 -47.74 6.14
N LEU A 173 23.20 -47.22 4.99
CA LEU A 173 22.76 -48.02 3.84
C LEU A 173 23.91 -48.87 3.30
N ASN A 174 25.12 -48.31 3.18
CA ASN A 174 26.31 -49.04 2.78
C ASN A 174 26.70 -50.12 3.81
N ALA A 175 26.64 -49.81 5.11
CA ALA A 175 26.89 -50.79 6.17
C ALA A 175 25.90 -51.96 6.10
N LYS A 176 24.61 -51.68 5.86
CA LYS A 176 23.57 -52.70 5.66
C LYS A 176 23.79 -53.51 4.38
N LYS A 177 24.17 -52.87 3.28
CA LYS A 177 24.51 -53.55 2.01
C LYS A 177 25.69 -54.52 2.21
N SER A 178 26.75 -54.08 2.87
CA SER A 178 27.91 -54.93 3.19
C SER A 178 27.54 -56.11 4.08
N GLU A 179 26.68 -55.90 5.08
CA GLU A 179 26.21 -56.97 5.95
C GLU A 179 25.34 -57.99 5.21
N ILE A 180 24.45 -57.54 4.32
CA ILE A 180 23.66 -58.44 3.45
C ILE A 180 24.59 -59.27 2.55
N GLN A 181 25.61 -58.64 1.95
CA GLN A 181 26.60 -59.36 1.14
C GLN A 181 27.38 -60.40 1.96
N ARG A 182 27.78 -60.04 3.19
CA ARG A 182 28.44 -60.97 4.12
C ARG A 182 27.55 -62.16 4.43
N LEU A 183 26.29 -61.92 4.78
CA LEU A 183 25.29 -62.96 5.09
C LEU A 183 25.02 -63.87 3.88
N ARG A 184 24.85 -63.29 2.68
CA ARG A 184 24.70 -64.06 1.42
C ARG A 184 25.93 -64.91 1.12
N GLY A 185 27.14 -64.36 1.31
CA GLY A 185 28.40 -65.09 1.13
C GLY A 185 28.57 -66.25 2.10
N THR A 186 28.19 -66.08 3.37
CA THR A 186 28.18 -67.18 4.35
C THR A 186 27.09 -68.21 4.08
N SER A 187 25.95 -67.79 3.52
CA SER A 187 24.88 -68.70 3.12
C SER A 187 25.28 -69.56 1.90
N LYS A 188 26.01 -68.99 0.93
CA LYS A 188 26.59 -69.74 -0.19
C LYS A 188 27.71 -70.71 0.26
N ARG A 189 28.50 -70.36 1.27
CA ARG A 189 29.53 -71.26 1.85
C ARG A 189 28.97 -72.40 2.72
N GLY A 190 27.74 -72.28 3.21
CA GLY A 190 27.03 -73.37 3.88
C GLY A 190 26.34 -74.34 2.91
N LEU A 191 26.31 -74.01 1.62
CA LEU A 191 25.71 -74.76 0.53
C LEU A 191 26.75 -75.04 -0.56
N ASP A 192 27.93 -75.55 -0.18
CA ASP A 192 28.69 -76.45 -1.07
C ASP A 192 27.96 -77.81 -1.09
N LEU A 193 26.74 -77.80 -1.61
CA LEU A 193 25.99 -78.94 -2.14
C LEU A 193 24.85 -78.35 -3.01
N ASP A 194 24.97 -78.66 -4.29
CA ASP A 194 24.06 -78.44 -5.43
C ASP A 194 24.04 -77.09 -6.14
N GLU A 195 24.52 -77.16 -7.39
CA GLU A 195 24.14 -76.32 -8.52
C GLU A 195 22.63 -76.10 -8.56
N VAL A 196 22.19 -74.84 -8.45
CA VAL A 196 20.93 -74.42 -9.07
C VAL A 196 21.09 -73.02 -9.65
N SER A 197 20.69 -72.94 -10.92
CA SER A 197 20.67 -71.86 -11.90
C SER A 197 20.54 -70.41 -11.41
N ASP A 198 21.37 -69.55 -12.01
CA ASP A 198 21.21 -68.10 -12.12
C ASP A 198 20.07 -67.76 -13.10
N GLU A 199 18.83 -67.62 -12.63
CA GLU A 199 17.84 -66.74 -13.25
C GLU A 199 16.97 -66.13 -12.13
N GLU A 200 16.51 -64.89 -12.32
CA GLU A 200 15.61 -64.11 -11.45
C GLU A 200 16.23 -63.38 -10.23
N ASN A 201 16.68 -62.13 -10.44
CA ASN A 201 16.72 -61.14 -9.34
C ASN A 201 16.68 -59.66 -9.78
N ASP A 202 16.20 -59.36 -11.01
CA ASP A 202 16.00 -57.97 -11.45
C ASP A 202 14.74 -57.31 -10.85
N ASP A 203 13.80 -58.09 -10.29
CA ASP A 203 12.50 -57.58 -9.84
C ASP A 203 12.50 -56.97 -8.42
N VAL A 204 13.57 -57.14 -7.63
CA VAL A 204 13.59 -56.70 -6.22
C VAL A 204 13.90 -55.19 -6.10
N ALA A 205 14.48 -54.57 -7.13
CA ALA A 205 14.73 -53.14 -7.15
C ALA A 205 13.45 -52.32 -7.39
N GLU A 206 12.44 -52.88 -8.06
CA GLU A 206 11.20 -52.18 -8.41
C GLU A 206 10.23 -52.06 -7.22
N GLY A 207 10.23 -53.04 -6.32
CA GLY A 207 9.39 -53.02 -5.11
C GLY A 207 9.79 -51.98 -4.06
N ALA A 208 11.07 -51.56 -4.02
CA ALA A 208 11.54 -50.53 -3.09
C ALA A 208 11.09 -49.12 -3.49
N SER A 209 10.90 -48.86 -4.79
CA SER A 209 10.39 -47.59 -5.31
C SER A 209 8.89 -47.39 -5.03
N GLN A 210 8.11 -48.47 -4.96
CA GLN A 210 6.67 -48.41 -4.68
C GLN A 210 6.35 -48.15 -3.20
N ALA A 211 7.27 -48.43 -2.28
CA ALA A 211 7.05 -48.23 -0.83
C ALA A 211 7.03 -46.74 -0.41
N TYR A 212 7.53 -45.83 -1.25
CA TYR A 212 7.57 -44.39 -0.98
C TYR A 212 6.52 -43.59 -1.75
N GLU A 213 5.72 -44.23 -2.61
CA GLU A 213 4.69 -43.57 -3.42
C GLU A 213 3.44 -43.18 -2.61
N HIS A 214 3.32 -43.68 -1.37
CA HIS A 214 2.14 -43.49 -0.50
C HIS A 214 2.42 -42.71 0.78
N LEU A 215 3.63 -42.15 0.95
CA LEU A 215 3.87 -41.24 2.07
C LEU A 215 3.15 -39.91 1.80
N PRO A 216 2.30 -39.43 2.71
CA PRO A 216 1.71 -38.10 2.58
C PRO A 216 2.86 -37.09 2.60
N VAL A 217 3.12 -36.48 1.44
CA VAL A 217 4.00 -35.32 1.33
C VAL A 217 3.40 -34.26 2.24
N SER A 218 4.14 -33.89 3.29
CA SER A 218 3.77 -32.78 4.16
C SER A 218 3.54 -31.56 3.26
N GLN A 219 2.30 -31.11 3.17
CA GLN A 219 1.88 -29.91 2.46
C GLN A 219 2.42 -28.65 3.17
N THR A 220 3.73 -28.49 3.22
CA THR A 220 4.38 -27.24 3.65
C THR A 220 5.25 -26.63 2.56
N HIS A 221 5.20 -27.18 1.34
CA HIS A 221 5.66 -26.50 0.14
C HIS A 221 4.46 -26.03 -0.66
N VAL A 222 3.90 -24.90 -0.25
CA VAL A 222 3.27 -24.00 -1.22
C VAL A 222 4.42 -23.58 -2.14
N SER A 223 4.45 -24.14 -3.34
CA SER A 223 5.42 -23.77 -4.37
C SER A 223 5.30 -22.25 -4.61
N ALA A 224 6.42 -21.52 -4.57
CA ALA A 224 6.47 -20.09 -4.87
C ALA A 224 5.85 -19.76 -6.24
N LYS A 225 5.78 -20.74 -7.15
CA LYS A 225 5.08 -20.61 -8.43
C LYS A 225 3.57 -20.37 -8.27
N ARG A 226 2.94 -20.95 -7.24
CA ARG A 226 1.49 -20.81 -6.99
C ARG A 226 1.14 -19.45 -6.38
N VAL A 227 2.07 -18.83 -5.66
CA VAL A 227 1.90 -17.46 -5.14
C VAL A 227 2.03 -16.43 -6.27
N LEU A 228 2.89 -16.68 -7.26
CA LEU A 228 3.05 -15.79 -8.41
C LEU A 228 1.91 -15.94 -9.44
N ASP A 229 1.38 -17.15 -9.65
CA ASP A 229 0.27 -17.36 -10.58
C ASP A 229 -1.08 -16.78 -10.03
N GLU A 230 -1.22 -16.60 -8.70
CA GLU A 230 -2.39 -15.97 -8.07
C GLU A 230 -2.31 -14.42 -8.05
N GLU A 231 -1.14 -13.83 -8.31
CA GLU A 231 -0.96 -12.36 -8.40
C GLU A 231 -1.30 -11.80 -9.80
N GLU A 232 -1.19 -12.60 -10.87
CA GLU A 232 -1.63 -12.17 -12.20
C GLU A 232 -3.17 -12.02 -12.29
N GLU A 233 -3.93 -12.85 -11.55
CA GLU A 233 -5.40 -12.76 -11.50
C GLU A 233 -5.89 -11.54 -10.70
N PHE A 234 -5.04 -10.96 -9.83
CA PHE A 234 -5.35 -9.73 -9.10
C PHE A 234 -5.08 -8.47 -9.94
N LEU A 235 -4.15 -8.53 -10.89
CA LEU A 235 -3.84 -7.43 -11.82
C LEU A 235 -4.88 -7.29 -12.95
N ASP A 236 -5.60 -8.35 -13.29
CA ASP A 236 -6.71 -8.30 -14.26
C ASP A 236 -8.04 -7.79 -13.65
N MET A 237 -8.08 -7.51 -12.34
CA MET A 237 -9.24 -6.99 -11.61
C MET A 237 -9.15 -5.51 -11.20
N LEU A 238 -8.03 -4.84 -11.49
CA LEU A 238 -7.80 -3.39 -11.31
C LEU A 238 -7.93 -2.64 -12.63
#